data_AF-A0A1I4YZ21-F1
#
_entry.id   AF-A0A1I4YZ21-F1
#
_cell.length_a   1.000
_cell.length_b   1.000
_cell.length_c   1.000
_cell.angle_alpha   90.00
_cell.angle_beta   90.00
_cell.angle_gamma   90.00
#
_symmetry.space_group_name_H-M   'P 1'
#
loop_
_entity.id
_entity.type
_entity.pdbx_description
1 polymer ?
#
loop_
_entity_poly.entity_id
_entity_poly.type
_entity_poly.pdbx_seq_one_letter_code
_entity_poly.pdbx_strand_id
1 'polypeptide(L)'
;MAPGRKPSMGQPTGPEAGESAYAAMIAKARALVPRLRERAARTEELRHLPSETEMDLHEAGLFRMLQPARIGGAELDYVALVDCAELLGQADASVAWNLANLASHHWMLGMFEQKAQDLVWGRDPDALIASSFIFPAGRATRVEGGYQLRGSWPFSSGVASCEWNMLASVVYSDDEADGIEYRIFLLPKGDYSVLDTWNVAGLRGTGSCDVEVRDVFVADHMTVAVGDLSGGPTPGSTVNPNPLYTLPVFSLFPYVLSGVALGNAQACLDDYTEVARHRISTYNRAKLSDFQSTQIKIAEASAKIDAARLIMRSACLDAMEDARLGHIPGMATKTRYRRDGSFSVNLCTDAVSMLFAASGARGLFTTGVLQRQFRDAHAINSHLAFNFDAAGTNYGRVALGLPSENLTL
;
A
#
# COMPACT_ATOMS: atom_id res chain seq x y z
N MET A 1 31.67 10.78 49.28
CA MET A 1 30.25 11.03 48.95
C MET A 1 30.26 12.08 47.83
N ALA A 2 29.74 11.88 46.62
CA ALA A 2 28.67 11.01 46.14
C ALA A 2 29.03 10.41 44.74
N PRO A 3 28.49 9.23 44.37
CA PRO A 3 28.71 8.63 43.06
C PRO A 3 27.67 9.08 42.04
N GLY A 4 28.05 8.93 40.77
CA GLY A 4 27.41 9.51 39.59
C GLY A 4 26.00 9.02 39.25
N ARG A 5 25.26 9.90 38.60
CA ARG A 5 23.95 9.67 37.99
C ARG A 5 24.17 8.96 36.65
N LYS A 6 23.79 7.68 36.56
CA LYS A 6 23.65 6.98 35.27
C LYS A 6 22.38 7.47 34.54
N PRO A 7 22.37 7.56 33.20
CA PRO A 7 21.15 7.84 32.45
C PRO A 7 20.19 6.65 32.55
N SER A 8 18.91 6.97 32.76
CA SER A 8 17.80 6.03 32.80
C SER A 8 17.62 5.37 31.44
N MET A 9 17.78 4.05 31.39
CA MET A 9 17.32 3.23 30.27
C MET A 9 15.79 3.37 30.17
N GLY A 10 15.28 3.64 28.97
CA GLY A 10 13.84 3.76 28.71
C GLY A 10 13.11 2.47 29.08
N GLN A 11 11.96 2.62 29.73
CA GLN A 11 11.06 1.50 29.99
C GLN A 11 10.57 0.89 28.67
N PRO A 12 10.43 -0.44 28.58
CA PRO A 12 9.79 -1.06 27.42
C PRO A 12 8.34 -0.60 27.35
N THR A 13 7.93 -0.09 26.18
CA THR A 13 6.55 0.26 25.88
C THR A 13 5.71 -1.02 25.87
N GLY A 14 4.95 -1.24 26.93
CA GLY A 14 4.05 -2.39 27.03
C GLY A 14 2.92 -2.37 26.00
N PRO A 15 2.19 -3.50 25.83
CA PRO A 15 1.12 -3.66 24.85
C PRO A 15 0.02 -2.56 24.94
N GLU A 16 -0.26 -2.06 26.15
CA GLU A 16 -1.22 -0.96 26.37
C GLU A 16 -0.81 0.37 25.70
N ALA A 17 0.50 0.66 25.60
CA ALA A 17 0.99 1.87 24.95
C ALA A 17 0.86 1.78 23.41
N GLY A 18 1.06 0.58 22.84
CA GLY A 18 0.87 0.32 21.41
C GLY A 18 -0.60 0.38 21.00
N GLU A 19 -1.50 -0.19 21.81
CA GLU A 19 -2.94 -0.13 21.58
C GLU A 19 -3.47 1.31 21.66
N SER A 20 -2.96 2.11 22.60
CA SER A 20 -3.25 3.54 22.69
C SER A 20 -2.74 4.35 21.48
N ALA A 21 -1.56 4.03 20.95
CA ALA A 21 -0.99 4.71 19.79
C ALA A 21 -1.74 4.36 18.49
N TYR A 22 -2.09 3.08 18.32
CA TYR A 22 -2.92 2.61 17.21
C TYR A 22 -4.29 3.29 17.23
N ALA A 23 -5.00 3.30 18.36
CA ALA A 23 -6.30 3.94 18.48
C ALA A 23 -6.26 5.44 18.17
N ALA A 24 -5.21 6.14 18.62
CA ALA A 24 -4.98 7.54 18.29
C ALA A 24 -4.75 7.76 16.78
N MET A 25 -3.98 6.89 16.12
CA MET A 25 -3.75 6.95 14.68
C MET A 25 -5.06 6.78 13.88
N ILE A 26 -5.86 5.78 14.26
CA ILE A 26 -7.19 5.53 13.68
C ILE A 26 -8.12 6.73 13.86
N ALA A 27 -8.10 7.36 15.04
CA ALA A 27 -8.90 8.56 15.30
C ALA A 27 -8.48 9.75 14.41
N LYS A 28 -7.17 9.96 14.22
CA LYS A 28 -6.65 11.00 13.32
C LYS A 28 -7.02 10.73 11.86
N ALA A 29 -6.87 9.50 11.37
CA ALA A 29 -7.29 9.11 10.03
C ALA A 29 -8.79 9.39 9.80
N ARG A 30 -9.64 8.98 10.76
CA ARG A 30 -11.09 9.21 10.71
C ARG A 30 -11.45 10.70 10.68
N ALA A 31 -10.74 11.54 11.42
CA ALA A 31 -11.00 12.98 11.48
C ALA A 31 -10.76 13.69 10.14
N LEU A 32 -9.92 13.14 9.26
CA LEU A 32 -9.65 13.72 7.93
C LEU A 32 -10.73 13.39 6.89
N VAL A 33 -11.48 12.30 7.06
CA VAL A 33 -12.44 11.78 6.07
C VAL A 33 -13.38 12.86 5.51
N PRO A 34 -14.03 13.73 6.32
CA PRO A 34 -14.91 14.76 5.76
C PRO A 34 -14.20 15.74 4.82
N ARG A 35 -13.03 16.25 5.23
CA ARG A 35 -12.24 17.22 4.44
C ARG A 35 -11.71 16.60 3.14
N LEU A 36 -11.29 15.33 3.20
CA LEU A 36 -10.83 14.61 2.02
C LEU A 36 -11.99 14.38 1.02
N ARG A 37 -13.19 14.06 1.53
CA ARG A 37 -14.37 13.84 0.69
C ARG A 37 -14.79 15.11 -0.05
N GLU A 38 -14.68 16.28 0.60
CA GLU A 38 -14.91 17.58 -0.03
C GLU A 38 -13.92 17.88 -1.18
N ARG A 39 -12.68 17.39 -1.08
CA ARG A 39 -11.63 17.62 -2.08
C ARG A 39 -11.57 16.58 -3.19
N ALA A 40 -12.30 15.47 -3.09
CA ALA A 40 -12.13 14.32 -3.99
C ALA A 40 -12.30 14.65 -5.48
N ALA A 41 -13.23 15.54 -5.83
CA ALA A 41 -13.39 16.01 -7.21
C ALA A 41 -12.17 16.79 -7.70
N ARG A 42 -11.62 17.68 -6.87
CA ARG A 42 -10.40 18.44 -7.16
C ARG A 42 -9.19 17.52 -7.29
N THR A 43 -9.06 16.50 -6.43
CA THR A 43 -8.01 15.48 -6.54
C THR A 43 -8.04 14.78 -7.89
N GLU A 44 -9.24 14.41 -8.38
CA GLU A 44 -9.43 13.79 -9.70
C GLU A 44 -9.09 14.73 -10.87
N GLU A 45 -9.39 16.02 -10.74
CA GLU A 45 -9.06 17.05 -11.73
C GLU A 45 -7.56 17.33 -11.82
N LEU A 46 -6.88 17.46 -10.67
CA LEU A 46 -5.44 17.74 -10.59
C LEU A 46 -4.57 16.57 -11.07
N ARG A 47 -5.08 15.34 -11.00
CA ARG A 47 -4.33 14.09 -11.26
C ARG A 47 -3.14 13.86 -10.31
N HIS A 48 -3.16 14.51 -9.16
CA HIS A 48 -2.22 14.32 -8.05
C HIS A 48 -2.87 14.82 -6.76
N LEU A 49 -2.24 14.60 -5.60
CA LEU A 49 -2.74 15.12 -4.33
C LEU A 49 -2.77 16.66 -4.35
N PRO A 50 -3.85 17.29 -3.88
CA PRO A 50 -3.80 18.69 -3.48
C PRO A 50 -2.75 18.89 -2.38
N SER A 51 -1.99 19.99 -2.43
CA SER A 51 -0.94 20.29 -1.44
C SER A 51 -1.48 20.33 -0.01
N GLU A 52 -2.69 20.85 0.19
CA GLU A 52 -3.31 20.90 1.51
C GLU A 52 -3.73 19.51 2.02
N THR A 53 -4.00 18.56 1.12
CA THR A 53 -4.29 17.17 1.50
C THR A 53 -3.02 16.48 1.96
N GLU A 54 -1.91 16.66 1.24
CA GLU A 54 -0.60 16.14 1.66
C GLU A 54 -0.19 16.70 3.03
N MET A 55 -0.33 18.01 3.23
CA MET A 55 -0.03 18.67 4.51
C MET A 55 -0.89 18.12 5.66
N ASP A 56 -2.20 17.95 5.45
CA ASP A 56 -3.09 17.37 6.46
C ASP A 56 -2.65 15.93 6.85
N LEU A 57 -2.13 15.13 5.90
CA LEU A 57 -1.61 13.78 6.15
C LEU A 57 -0.29 13.79 6.95
N HIS A 58 0.61 14.74 6.66
CA HIS A 58 1.83 14.96 7.45
C HIS A 58 1.51 15.41 8.87
N GLU A 59 0.64 16.41 9.05
CA GLU A 59 0.25 16.94 10.36
C GLU A 59 -0.43 15.87 11.24
N ALA A 60 -1.22 14.98 10.62
CA ALA A 60 -1.78 13.83 11.31
C ALA A 60 -0.72 12.76 11.67
N GLY A 61 0.44 12.77 11.02
CA GLY A 61 1.51 11.79 11.18
C GLY A 61 1.22 10.46 10.47
N LEU A 62 0.28 10.44 9.53
CA LEU A 62 -0.18 9.21 8.88
C LEU A 62 0.91 8.58 8.00
N PHE A 63 1.71 9.37 7.29
CA PHE A 63 2.84 8.83 6.51
C PHE A 63 3.89 8.12 7.37
N ARG A 64 4.00 8.47 8.66
CA ARG A 64 5.02 7.96 9.57
C ARG A 64 4.51 6.83 10.46
N MET A 65 3.38 6.21 10.10
CA MET A 65 2.76 5.16 10.91
C MET A 65 3.64 3.91 11.07
N LEU A 66 4.46 3.57 10.07
CA LEU A 66 5.38 2.42 10.10
C LEU A 66 6.86 2.80 10.19
N GLN A 67 7.18 4.10 10.28
CA GLN A 67 8.56 4.56 10.40
C GLN A 67 9.14 4.16 11.77
N PRO A 68 10.44 3.82 11.87
CA PRO A 68 11.05 3.43 13.13
C PRO A 68 10.88 4.46 14.25
N ALA A 69 10.61 3.99 15.45
CA ALA A 69 10.41 4.83 16.63
C ALA A 69 11.67 5.66 16.95
N ARG A 70 12.87 5.13 16.63
CA ARG A 70 14.16 5.82 16.81
C ARG A 70 14.26 7.13 16.00
N ILE A 71 13.47 7.27 14.94
CA ILE A 71 13.38 8.46 14.08
C ILE A 71 12.11 9.29 14.38
N GLY A 72 11.34 8.90 15.41
CA GLY A 72 10.09 9.55 15.80
C GLY A 72 8.86 9.10 15.02
N GLY A 73 8.96 7.99 14.29
CA GLY A 73 7.79 7.32 13.71
C GLY A 73 6.95 6.61 14.76
N ALA A 74 5.73 6.19 14.38
CA ALA A 74 4.83 5.50 15.30
C ALA A 74 5.12 4.01 15.43
N GLU A 75 5.89 3.43 14.50
CA GLU A 75 6.29 2.01 14.50
C GLU A 75 5.14 1.03 14.78
N LEU A 76 3.96 1.33 14.20
CA LEU A 76 2.75 0.54 14.40
C LEU A 76 2.82 -0.80 13.67
N ASP A 77 2.03 -1.76 14.13
CA ASP A 77 1.84 -3.02 13.44
C ASP A 77 1.30 -2.83 12.02
N TYR A 78 1.65 -3.77 11.14
CA TYR A 78 1.37 -3.72 9.71
C TYR A 78 -0.12 -3.55 9.35
N VAL A 79 -1.04 -4.03 10.21
CA VAL A 79 -2.49 -3.88 10.03
C VAL A 79 -2.93 -2.41 9.98
N ALA A 80 -2.16 -1.49 10.56
CA ALA A 80 -2.45 -0.06 10.54
C ALA A 80 -2.51 0.51 9.11
N LEU A 81 -1.74 -0.03 8.16
CA LEU A 81 -1.82 0.35 6.75
C LEU A 81 -3.21 0.09 6.18
N VAL A 82 -3.72 -1.14 6.38
CA VAL A 82 -5.04 -1.56 5.88
C VAL A 82 -6.12 -0.68 6.47
N ASP A 83 -6.09 -0.46 7.78
CA ASP A 83 -7.17 0.25 8.48
C ASP A 83 -7.19 1.76 8.19
N CYS A 84 -6.01 2.39 8.11
CA CYS A 84 -5.92 3.80 7.74
C CYS A 84 -6.32 4.00 6.27
N ALA A 85 -5.88 3.12 5.37
CA ALA A 85 -6.26 3.16 3.96
C ALA A 85 -7.76 2.91 3.78
N GLU A 86 -8.37 2.01 4.56
CA GLU A 86 -9.82 1.80 4.55
C GLU A 86 -10.56 3.08 4.93
N LEU A 87 -10.16 3.76 6.00
CA LEU A 87 -10.81 5.00 6.43
C LEU A 87 -10.72 6.09 5.38
N LEU A 88 -9.53 6.34 4.84
CA LEU A 88 -9.34 7.38 3.83
C LEU A 88 -9.98 7.00 2.49
N GLY A 89 -10.03 5.71 2.16
CA GLY A 89 -10.65 5.21 0.93
C GLY A 89 -12.16 5.46 0.89
N GLN A 90 -12.79 5.64 2.06
CA GLN A 90 -14.20 6.05 2.13
C GLN A 90 -14.41 7.52 1.68
N ALA A 91 -13.36 8.32 1.64
CA ALA A 91 -13.39 9.69 1.15
C ALA A 91 -12.92 9.79 -0.30
N ASP A 92 -11.72 9.28 -0.57
CA ASP A 92 -11.04 9.36 -1.87
C ASP A 92 -10.04 8.20 -1.99
N ALA A 93 -10.27 7.30 -2.95
CA ALA A 93 -9.42 6.15 -3.21
C ALA A 93 -8.00 6.54 -3.65
N SER A 94 -7.84 7.66 -4.37
CA SER A 94 -6.52 8.14 -4.80
C SER A 94 -5.69 8.65 -3.62
N VAL A 95 -6.33 9.35 -2.67
CA VAL A 95 -5.67 9.81 -1.45
C VAL A 95 -5.24 8.63 -0.59
N ALA A 96 -6.14 7.65 -0.39
CA ALA A 96 -5.83 6.45 0.36
C ALA A 96 -4.70 5.63 -0.27
N TRP A 97 -4.69 5.52 -1.60
CA TRP A 97 -3.62 4.86 -2.35
C TRP A 97 -2.26 5.52 -2.11
N ASN A 98 -2.19 6.84 -2.23
CA ASN A 98 -0.94 7.56 -1.99
C ASN A 98 -0.52 7.49 -0.53
N LEU A 99 -1.44 7.59 0.44
CA LEU A 99 -1.10 7.38 1.85
C LEU A 99 -0.46 6.00 2.05
N ALA A 100 -1.14 4.94 1.62
CA ALA A 100 -0.73 3.59 1.93
C ALA A 100 0.58 3.22 1.23
N ASN A 101 0.74 3.62 -0.04
CA ASN A 101 1.98 3.47 -0.81
C ASN A 101 3.15 4.17 -0.11
N LEU A 102 3.04 5.48 0.12
CA LEU A 102 4.15 6.28 0.65
C LEU A 102 4.49 5.94 2.11
N ALA A 103 3.49 5.62 2.94
CA ALA A 103 3.71 5.15 4.30
C ALA A 103 4.45 3.79 4.34
N SER A 104 4.15 2.88 3.41
CA SER A 104 4.82 1.57 3.34
C SER A 104 6.30 1.68 2.96
N HIS A 105 6.72 2.74 2.28
CA HIS A 105 8.13 2.92 1.95
C HIS A 105 8.98 3.34 3.14
N HIS A 106 8.39 3.93 4.19
CA HIS A 106 9.09 4.08 5.46
C HIS A 106 9.36 2.72 6.12
N TRP A 107 8.41 1.79 6.01
CA TRP A 107 8.60 0.40 6.47
C TRP A 107 9.72 -0.30 5.70
N MET A 108 9.69 -0.22 4.37
CA MET A 108 10.73 -0.82 3.53
C MET A 108 12.10 -0.18 3.76
N LEU A 109 12.18 1.15 3.88
CA LEU A 109 13.44 1.84 4.18
C LEU A 109 14.02 1.38 5.52
N GLY A 110 13.18 1.07 6.51
CA GLY A 110 13.59 0.47 7.78
C GLY A 110 14.33 -0.88 7.63
N MET A 111 14.23 -1.54 6.48
CA MET A 111 14.92 -2.81 6.18
C MET A 111 16.25 -2.63 5.43
N PHE A 112 16.53 -1.43 4.90
CA PHE A 112 17.82 -1.12 4.27
C PHE A 112 18.92 -1.00 5.33
N GLU A 113 20.18 -0.99 4.91
CA GLU A 113 21.28 -0.65 5.82
C GLU A 113 21.08 0.72 6.47
N GLN A 114 21.56 0.88 7.71
CA GLN A 114 21.43 2.12 8.47
C GLN A 114 21.88 3.36 7.67
N LYS A 115 22.95 3.23 6.87
CA LYS A 115 23.50 4.35 6.11
C LYS A 115 22.50 4.94 5.10
N ALA A 116 21.70 4.12 4.42
CA ALA A 116 20.63 4.63 3.56
C ALA A 116 19.52 5.30 4.37
N GLN A 117 19.14 4.71 5.50
CA GLN A 117 18.13 5.29 6.39
C GLN A 117 18.55 6.69 6.87
N ASP A 118 19.82 6.85 7.25
CA ASP A 118 20.37 8.11 7.75
C ASP A 118 20.49 9.17 6.64
N LEU A 119 20.74 8.79 5.38
CA LEU A 119 20.77 9.71 4.23
C LEU A 119 19.39 10.29 3.89
N VAL A 120 18.32 9.52 4.12
CA VAL A 120 16.94 10.00 3.92
C VAL A 120 16.46 10.75 5.16
N TRP A 121 16.36 10.06 6.30
CA TRP A 121 15.71 10.58 7.49
C TRP A 121 16.58 11.51 8.32
N GLY A 122 17.91 11.43 8.19
CA GLY A 122 18.81 12.38 8.84
C GLY A 122 18.73 13.78 8.24
N ARG A 123 18.25 13.89 6.99
CA ARG A 123 17.95 15.18 6.35
C ARG A 123 16.54 15.65 6.68
N ASP A 124 15.57 14.77 6.53
CA ASP A 124 14.16 15.08 6.79
C ASP A 124 13.39 13.80 7.16
N PRO A 125 12.89 13.67 8.41
CA PRO A 125 12.12 12.51 8.83
C PRO A 125 10.76 12.42 8.13
N ASP A 126 10.26 13.50 7.53
CA ASP A 126 9.01 13.55 6.78
C ASP A 126 9.24 13.30 5.26
N ALA A 127 10.47 13.03 4.82
CA ALA A 127 10.77 12.78 3.41
C ALA A 127 9.97 11.59 2.85
N LEU A 128 9.14 11.87 1.84
CA LEU A 128 8.35 10.88 1.14
C LEU A 128 9.15 10.18 0.03
N ILE A 129 8.86 8.90 -0.13
CA ILE A 129 9.54 8.00 -1.06
C ILE A 129 8.49 7.42 -1.98
N ALA A 130 8.60 7.64 -3.29
CA ALA A 130 7.78 6.96 -4.29
C ALA A 130 8.37 5.58 -4.62
N SER A 131 7.69 4.79 -5.43
CA SER A 131 8.27 3.54 -5.92
C SER A 131 7.76 3.16 -7.29
N SER A 132 8.48 2.25 -7.94
CA SER A 132 7.92 1.39 -8.99
C SER A 132 8.62 0.03 -8.96
N PHE A 133 7.83 -1.01 -8.67
CA PHE A 133 8.31 -2.37 -8.49
C PHE A 133 8.07 -3.27 -9.71
N ILE A 134 8.34 -2.74 -10.90
CA ILE A 134 8.36 -3.49 -12.15
C ILE A 134 9.81 -3.91 -12.43
N PHE A 135 10.25 -5.04 -11.86
CA PHE A 135 11.64 -5.48 -11.96
C PHE A 135 12.24 -5.48 -13.38
N PRO A 136 11.53 -5.92 -14.45
CA PRO A 136 12.09 -5.90 -15.80
C PRO A 136 12.20 -4.51 -16.43
N ALA A 137 11.63 -3.46 -15.82
CA ALA A 137 11.70 -2.09 -16.32
C ALA A 137 13.09 -1.45 -16.08
N GLY A 138 13.84 -2.00 -15.13
CA GLY A 138 15.17 -1.56 -14.76
C GLY A 138 16.25 -2.59 -15.06
N ARG A 139 17.42 -2.11 -15.49
CA ARG A 139 18.62 -2.91 -15.65
C ARG A 139 19.74 -2.30 -14.83
N ALA A 140 20.29 -3.11 -13.93
CA ALA A 140 21.46 -2.76 -13.14
C ALA A 140 22.64 -3.64 -13.53
N THR A 141 23.84 -3.08 -13.56
CA THR A 141 25.11 -3.81 -13.72
C THR A 141 25.98 -3.55 -12.51
N ARG A 142 26.53 -4.60 -11.90
CA ARG A 142 27.43 -4.45 -10.76
C ARG A 142 28.71 -3.74 -11.18
N VAL A 143 29.13 -2.75 -10.40
CA VAL A 143 30.40 -2.02 -10.57
C VAL A 143 31.10 -1.88 -9.22
N GLU A 144 32.29 -1.28 -9.18
CA GLU A 144 32.99 -1.06 -7.91
C GLU A 144 32.15 -0.16 -6.98
N GLY A 145 31.83 -0.67 -5.78
CA GLY A 145 31.12 0.06 -4.72
C GLY A 145 29.60 0.23 -4.93
N GLY A 146 29.02 -0.42 -5.94
CA GLY A 146 27.58 -0.34 -6.19
C GLY A 146 27.16 -0.87 -7.56
N TYR A 147 26.24 -0.15 -8.17
CA TYR A 147 25.58 -0.54 -9.41
C TYR A 147 25.43 0.63 -10.35
N GLN A 148 25.54 0.36 -11.64
CA GLN A 148 25.13 1.27 -12.68
C GLN A 148 23.68 0.94 -13.09
N LEU A 149 22.76 1.89 -12.91
CA LEU A 149 21.33 1.69 -13.09
C LEU A 149 20.77 2.51 -14.26
N ARG A 150 19.94 1.87 -15.08
CA ARG A 150 19.14 2.54 -16.12
C ARG A 150 17.80 1.86 -16.36
N GLY A 151 16.81 2.61 -16.82
CA GLY A 151 15.49 2.10 -17.13
C GLY A 151 14.42 3.17 -17.24
N SER A 152 13.19 2.72 -17.49
CA SER A 152 12.00 3.56 -17.47
C SER A 152 10.90 2.78 -16.76
N TRP A 153 10.54 3.23 -15.56
CA TRP A 153 9.61 2.54 -14.69
C TRP A 153 8.24 3.20 -14.74
N PRO A 154 7.18 2.45 -15.06
CA PRO A 154 5.84 3.00 -15.04
C PRO A 154 5.26 3.06 -13.63
N PHE A 155 4.17 3.80 -13.46
CA PHE A 155 3.29 3.71 -12.29
C PHE A 155 3.88 4.18 -10.95
N SER A 156 4.68 5.25 -10.95
CA SER A 156 5.25 5.79 -9.71
C SER A 156 4.26 6.68 -8.95
N SER A 157 3.41 6.04 -8.15
CA SER A 157 2.30 6.69 -7.43
C SER A 157 2.79 7.71 -6.40
N GLY A 158 2.25 8.93 -6.45
CA GLY A 158 2.61 10.02 -5.53
C GLY A 158 3.97 10.67 -5.81
N VAL A 159 4.63 10.36 -6.94
CA VAL A 159 6.01 10.79 -7.22
C VAL A 159 6.22 12.30 -7.21
N ALA A 160 5.20 13.09 -7.54
CA ALA A 160 5.27 14.55 -7.51
C ALA A 160 5.58 15.09 -6.09
N SER A 161 5.08 14.41 -5.06
CA SER A 161 5.25 14.76 -3.64
C SER A 161 6.54 14.19 -3.03
N CYS A 162 7.33 13.43 -3.79
CA CYS A 162 8.45 12.66 -3.25
C CYS A 162 9.80 13.29 -3.59
N GLU A 163 10.73 13.14 -2.64
CA GLU A 163 12.14 13.53 -2.79
C GLU A 163 13.04 12.32 -3.08
N TRP A 164 12.49 11.11 -2.96
CA TRP A 164 13.16 9.84 -3.21
C TRP A 164 12.26 8.88 -3.99
N ASN A 165 12.87 7.88 -4.62
CA ASN A 165 12.15 6.82 -5.32
C ASN A 165 12.84 5.46 -5.15
N MET A 166 12.06 4.42 -4.86
CA MET A 166 12.50 3.03 -4.81
C MET A 166 12.16 2.32 -6.12
N LEU A 167 13.18 1.97 -6.90
CA LEU A 167 13.04 1.35 -8.22
C LEU A 167 13.50 -0.10 -8.19
N ALA A 168 12.61 -1.03 -8.49
CA ALA A 168 12.98 -2.45 -8.56
C ALA A 168 13.61 -2.78 -9.91
N SER A 169 14.72 -3.51 -9.92
CA SER A 169 15.44 -3.86 -11.16
C SER A 169 16.02 -5.25 -11.13
N VAL A 170 16.25 -5.78 -12.32
CA VAL A 170 17.10 -6.95 -12.52
C VAL A 170 18.56 -6.51 -12.57
N VAL A 171 19.39 -7.14 -11.75
CA VAL A 171 20.85 -7.04 -11.82
C VAL A 171 21.34 -8.09 -12.81
N TYR A 172 22.07 -7.64 -13.82
CA TYR A 172 22.74 -8.50 -14.78
C TYR A 172 24.20 -8.66 -14.38
N SER A 173 24.66 -9.91 -14.35
CA SER A 173 26.07 -10.25 -14.35
C SER A 173 26.49 -10.69 -15.76
N ASP A 174 27.76 -10.46 -16.10
CA ASP A 174 28.38 -11.00 -17.31
C ASP A 174 28.72 -12.50 -17.16
N ASP A 175 28.66 -13.04 -15.93
CA ASP A 175 28.79 -14.47 -15.66
C ASP A 175 27.41 -15.11 -15.48
N GLU A 176 27.03 -16.02 -16.38
CA GLU A 176 25.77 -16.75 -16.32
C GLU A 176 25.64 -17.61 -15.04
N ALA A 177 26.76 -17.92 -14.37
CA ALA A 177 26.75 -18.67 -13.10
C ALA A 177 26.17 -17.87 -11.92
N ASP A 178 26.18 -16.53 -11.97
CA ASP A 178 25.71 -15.67 -10.88
C ASP A 178 24.17 -15.65 -10.78
N GLY A 179 23.47 -16.12 -11.81
CA GLY A 179 22.00 -16.14 -11.85
C GLY A 179 21.37 -14.75 -11.97
N ILE A 180 20.04 -14.71 -11.87
CA ILE A 180 19.27 -13.45 -11.92
C ILE A 180 19.09 -12.93 -10.50
N GLU A 181 19.70 -11.78 -10.19
CA GLU A 181 19.51 -11.08 -8.92
C GLU A 181 18.46 -9.97 -9.08
N TYR A 182 17.53 -9.90 -8.12
CA TYR A 182 16.52 -8.84 -8.04
C TYR A 182 16.83 -7.91 -6.87
N ARG A 183 16.89 -6.60 -7.14
CA ARG A 183 17.16 -5.59 -6.11
C ARG A 183 16.21 -4.41 -6.21
N ILE A 184 16.09 -3.70 -5.09
CA ILE A 184 15.43 -2.39 -5.02
C ILE A 184 16.53 -1.33 -4.85
N PHE A 185 16.45 -0.26 -5.63
CA PHE A 185 17.40 0.84 -5.66
C PHE A 185 16.73 2.11 -5.15
N LEU A 186 17.33 2.78 -4.17
CA LEU A 186 16.83 4.03 -3.61
C LEU A 186 17.57 5.22 -4.22
N LEU A 187 16.85 6.06 -4.96
CA LEU A 187 17.40 7.21 -5.69
C LEU A 187 16.82 8.52 -5.17
N PRO A 188 17.62 9.59 -5.02
CA PRO A 188 17.11 10.94 -4.79
C PRO A 188 16.48 11.51 -6.07
N LYS A 189 15.58 12.49 -5.92
CA LYS A 189 14.86 13.15 -7.02
C LYS A 189 15.74 13.71 -8.14
N GLY A 190 16.99 14.08 -7.84
CA GLY A 190 17.94 14.58 -8.83
C GLY A 190 18.43 13.52 -9.83
N ASP A 191 18.27 12.23 -9.51
CA ASP A 191 18.83 11.12 -10.27
C ASP A 191 17.80 10.44 -11.20
N TYR A 192 16.55 10.91 -11.21
CA TYR A 192 15.52 10.44 -12.13
C TYR A 192 14.68 11.59 -12.68
N SER A 193 14.07 11.38 -13.84
CA SER A 193 13.11 12.32 -14.44
C SER A 193 11.70 11.78 -14.31
N VAL A 194 10.75 12.61 -13.87
CA VAL A 194 9.32 12.28 -13.85
C VAL A 194 8.70 12.66 -15.19
N LEU A 195 7.99 11.72 -15.82
CA LEU A 195 7.32 11.89 -17.10
C LEU A 195 5.80 12.01 -16.86
N ASP A 196 5.13 13.05 -17.37
CA ASP A 196 3.67 13.21 -17.22
C ASP A 196 2.91 12.22 -18.12
N THR A 197 2.78 10.97 -17.66
CA THR A 197 2.14 9.86 -18.37
C THR A 197 0.76 9.49 -17.81
N TRP A 198 0.38 10.02 -16.64
CA TRP A 198 -0.79 9.55 -15.89
C TRP A 198 -2.12 10.13 -16.38
N ASN A 199 -2.60 9.63 -17.52
CA ASN A 199 -3.89 9.99 -18.12
C ASN A 199 -4.84 8.78 -18.12
N VAL A 200 -5.50 8.55 -16.98
CA VAL A 200 -6.26 7.31 -16.72
C VAL A 200 -7.74 7.57 -16.40
N ALA A 201 -8.52 6.49 -16.39
CA ALA A 201 -9.95 6.52 -16.11
C ALA A 201 -10.29 6.32 -14.62
N GLY A 202 -9.43 5.75 -13.79
CA GLY A 202 -9.67 5.56 -12.35
C GLY A 202 -8.37 5.76 -11.58
N LEU A 203 -8.45 6.07 -10.29
CA LEU A 203 -7.32 6.48 -9.46
C LEU A 203 -6.55 7.67 -10.05
N ARG A 204 -7.27 8.62 -10.66
CA ARG A 204 -6.65 9.74 -11.38
C ARG A 204 -5.75 10.57 -10.46
N GLY A 205 -6.18 10.79 -9.22
CA GLY A 205 -5.47 11.62 -8.25
C GLY A 205 -4.20 11.02 -7.67
N THR A 206 -3.84 9.78 -8.01
CA THR A 206 -2.60 9.16 -7.50
C THR A 206 -1.36 9.80 -8.12
N GLY A 207 -1.47 10.34 -9.34
CA GLY A 207 -0.34 10.89 -10.07
C GLY A 207 0.76 9.85 -10.30
N SER A 208 0.37 8.64 -10.72
CA SER A 208 1.28 7.49 -10.93
C SER A 208 2.11 7.62 -12.21
N CYS A 209 2.79 8.74 -12.35
CA CYS A 209 3.65 9.09 -13.48
C CYS A 209 4.82 8.12 -13.62
N ASP A 210 5.31 7.95 -14.85
CA ASP A 210 6.49 7.14 -15.13
C ASP A 210 7.75 7.90 -14.71
N VAL A 211 8.82 7.16 -14.41
CA VAL A 211 10.14 7.73 -14.10
C VAL A 211 11.23 7.11 -14.96
N GLU A 212 12.15 7.94 -15.44
CA GLU A 212 13.30 7.53 -16.26
C GLU A 212 14.61 7.73 -15.50
N VAL A 213 15.48 6.72 -15.54
CA VAL A 213 16.89 6.79 -15.13
C VAL A 213 17.74 6.41 -16.33
N ARG A 214 18.67 7.27 -16.72
CA ARG A 214 19.46 7.04 -17.95
C ARG A 214 20.70 6.20 -17.73
N ASP A 215 21.50 6.60 -16.75
CA ASP A 215 22.73 5.93 -16.37
C ASP A 215 23.23 6.53 -15.05
N VAL A 216 22.75 6.03 -13.92
CA VAL A 216 23.08 6.54 -12.59
C VAL A 216 23.83 5.50 -11.77
N PHE A 217 24.92 5.92 -11.12
CA PHE A 217 25.59 5.10 -10.11
C PHE A 217 24.78 5.10 -8.81
N VAL A 218 24.46 3.92 -8.30
CA VAL A 218 23.78 3.71 -7.02
C VAL A 218 24.70 2.90 -6.11
N ALA A 219 25.11 3.49 -4.99
CA ALA A 219 26.00 2.83 -4.03
C ALA A 219 25.35 1.61 -3.36
N ASP A 220 26.14 0.62 -2.96
CA ASP A 220 25.64 -0.65 -2.40
C ASP A 220 24.62 -0.45 -1.27
N HIS A 221 24.95 0.41 -0.29
CA HIS A 221 24.09 0.71 0.86
C HIS A 221 22.75 1.37 0.51
N MET A 222 22.60 1.93 -0.69
CA MET A 222 21.35 2.50 -1.22
C MET A 222 20.50 1.45 -1.95
N THR A 223 20.80 0.17 -1.75
CA THR A 223 20.09 -0.93 -2.37
C THR A 223 19.77 -2.02 -1.35
N VAL A 224 18.78 -2.86 -1.66
CA VAL A 224 18.49 -4.08 -0.88
C VAL A 224 18.11 -5.22 -1.82
N ALA A 225 18.58 -6.43 -1.51
CA ALA A 225 18.22 -7.62 -2.28
C ALA A 225 16.79 -8.05 -1.95
N VAL A 226 16.04 -8.51 -2.96
CA VAL A 226 14.70 -9.09 -2.73
C VAL A 226 14.76 -10.31 -1.81
N GLY A 227 15.84 -11.12 -1.90
CA GLY A 227 16.05 -12.27 -1.03
C GLY A 227 16.13 -11.93 0.45
N ASP A 228 16.71 -10.76 0.78
CA ASP A 228 16.80 -10.26 2.17
C ASP A 228 15.45 -9.81 2.71
N LEU A 229 14.46 -9.58 1.84
CA LEU A 229 13.11 -9.14 2.19
C LEU A 229 12.09 -10.28 2.24
N SER A 230 12.57 -11.53 2.25
CA SER A 230 11.74 -12.73 2.18
C SER A 230 11.22 -13.20 3.57
N GLY A 231 11.53 -12.45 4.63
CA GLY A 231 11.15 -12.71 6.02
C GLY A 231 12.36 -13.04 6.90
N GLY A 232 12.31 -12.65 8.17
CA GLY A 232 13.45 -12.75 9.09
C GLY A 232 14.32 -11.48 9.12
N PRO A 233 15.53 -11.53 9.72
CA PRO A 233 16.41 -10.37 9.83
C PRO A 233 16.79 -9.78 8.47
N THR A 234 16.73 -8.46 8.37
CA THR A 234 17.11 -7.65 7.20
C THR A 234 18.39 -6.86 7.51
N PRO A 235 19.04 -6.22 6.52
CA PRO A 235 20.18 -5.33 6.77
C PRO A 235 19.89 -4.22 7.80
N GLY A 236 18.64 -3.77 7.88
CA GLY A 236 18.18 -2.77 8.85
C GLY A 236 17.93 -3.31 10.26
N SER A 237 17.86 -4.63 10.48
CA SER A 237 17.48 -5.22 11.77
C SER A 237 18.44 -4.90 12.91
N THR A 238 19.70 -4.54 12.63
CA THR A 238 20.65 -4.11 13.66
C THR A 238 20.22 -2.82 14.35
N VAL A 239 19.56 -1.91 13.63
CA VAL A 239 19.11 -0.61 14.16
C VAL A 239 17.61 -0.53 14.38
N ASN A 240 16.85 -1.40 13.73
CA ASN A 240 15.41 -1.50 13.87
C ASN A 240 15.03 -2.94 14.30
N PRO A 241 15.15 -3.28 15.60
CA PRO A 241 14.92 -4.64 16.09
C PRO A 241 13.44 -5.04 16.18
N ASN A 242 12.51 -4.13 15.87
CA ASN A 242 11.09 -4.40 15.92
C ASN A 242 10.71 -5.47 14.86
N PRO A 243 9.94 -6.51 15.21
CA PRO A 243 9.49 -7.56 14.29
C PRO A 243 8.77 -7.08 13.02
N LEU A 244 8.21 -5.86 13.03
CA LEU A 244 7.66 -5.22 11.84
C LEU A 244 8.65 -5.23 10.66
N TYR A 245 9.95 -5.02 10.93
CA TYR A 245 11.01 -4.95 9.92
C TYR A 245 11.59 -6.31 9.53
N THR A 246 10.96 -7.40 9.97
CA THR A 246 11.31 -8.78 9.57
C THR A 246 10.19 -9.46 8.77
N LEU A 247 9.11 -8.72 8.47
CA LEU A 247 7.99 -9.21 7.68
C LEU A 247 8.39 -9.50 6.22
N PRO A 248 7.85 -10.56 5.58
CA PRO A 248 8.15 -10.90 4.20
C PRO A 248 7.48 -9.93 3.21
N VAL A 249 8.23 -8.97 2.69
CA VAL A 249 7.71 -7.82 1.93
C VAL A 249 6.82 -8.24 0.78
N PHE A 250 7.32 -9.07 -0.13
CA PHE A 250 6.59 -9.41 -1.35
C PHE A 250 5.44 -10.38 -1.13
N SER A 251 5.47 -11.16 -0.04
CA SER A 251 4.36 -12.03 0.38
C SER A 251 3.18 -11.19 0.87
N LEU A 252 3.46 -10.12 1.61
CA LEU A 252 2.45 -9.22 2.18
C LEU A 252 2.13 -8.00 1.31
N PHE A 253 2.84 -7.81 0.19
CA PHE A 253 2.70 -6.66 -0.71
C PHE A 253 1.25 -6.30 -1.10
N PRO A 254 0.32 -7.26 -1.34
CA PRO A 254 -1.08 -6.89 -1.59
C PRO A 254 -1.72 -6.03 -0.49
N TYR A 255 -1.35 -6.26 0.78
CA TYR A 255 -1.96 -5.58 1.93
C TYR A 255 -1.51 -4.13 2.10
N VAL A 256 -0.46 -3.70 1.39
CA VAL A 256 -0.09 -2.29 1.30
C VAL A 256 -1.25 -1.46 0.73
N LEU A 257 -1.95 -1.98 -0.28
CA LEU A 257 -2.93 -1.21 -1.05
C LEU A 257 -4.35 -1.77 -0.91
N SER A 258 -4.54 -2.94 -0.29
CA SER A 258 -5.84 -3.60 -0.23
C SER A 258 -6.88 -2.82 0.59
N GLY A 259 -6.45 -2.09 1.62
CA GLY A 259 -7.33 -1.22 2.41
C GLY A 259 -8.01 -0.14 1.57
N VAL A 260 -7.38 0.30 0.48
CA VAL A 260 -7.97 1.27 -0.47
C VAL A 260 -9.24 0.68 -1.12
N ALA A 261 -9.20 -0.60 -1.51
CA ALA A 261 -10.35 -1.29 -2.08
C ALA A 261 -11.49 -1.42 -1.07
N LEU A 262 -11.17 -1.74 0.18
CA LEU A 262 -12.15 -1.81 1.28
C LEU A 262 -12.83 -0.47 1.50
N GLY A 263 -12.07 0.61 1.62
CA GLY A 263 -12.60 1.95 1.86
C GLY A 263 -13.51 2.41 0.72
N ASN A 264 -13.07 2.21 -0.52
CA ASN A 264 -13.85 2.55 -1.71
C ASN A 264 -15.14 1.72 -1.80
N ALA A 265 -15.09 0.43 -1.49
CA ALA A 265 -16.25 -0.44 -1.49
C ALA A 265 -17.24 -0.08 -0.37
N GLN A 266 -16.75 0.23 0.83
CA GLN A 266 -17.57 0.68 1.95
C GLN A 266 -18.29 1.99 1.61
N ALA A 267 -17.59 2.98 1.05
CA ALA A 267 -18.24 4.21 0.62
C ALA A 267 -19.27 3.97 -0.50
N CYS A 268 -18.99 3.08 -1.45
CA CYS A 268 -19.97 2.73 -2.47
C CYS A 268 -21.24 2.09 -1.87
N LEU A 269 -21.10 1.22 -0.88
CA LEU A 269 -22.22 0.64 -0.14
C LEU A 269 -23.03 1.71 0.60
N ASP A 270 -22.36 2.61 1.32
CA ASP A 270 -23.00 3.67 2.09
C ASP A 270 -23.77 4.64 1.17
N ASP A 271 -23.11 5.13 0.12
CA ASP A 271 -23.68 6.07 -0.85
C ASP A 271 -24.83 5.44 -1.64
N TYR A 272 -24.68 4.18 -2.07
CA TYR A 272 -25.76 3.45 -2.74
C TYR A 272 -26.96 3.25 -1.81
N THR A 273 -26.72 2.87 -0.56
CA THR A 273 -27.79 2.66 0.43
C THR A 273 -28.56 3.94 0.68
N GLU A 274 -27.86 5.07 0.80
CA GLU A 274 -28.49 6.38 0.96
C GLU A 274 -29.33 6.77 -0.25
N VAL A 275 -28.81 6.57 -1.47
CA VAL A 275 -29.59 6.77 -2.70
C VAL A 275 -30.82 5.86 -2.73
N ALA A 276 -30.67 4.58 -2.38
CA ALA A 276 -31.75 3.59 -2.42
C ALA A 276 -32.88 3.87 -1.43
N ARG A 277 -32.59 4.45 -0.25
CA ARG A 277 -33.60 4.84 0.76
C ARG A 277 -34.61 5.84 0.21
N HIS A 278 -34.14 6.78 -0.61
CA HIS A 278 -34.94 7.93 -1.05
C HIS A 278 -35.41 7.84 -2.50
N ARG A 279 -34.80 6.95 -3.30
CA ARG A 279 -35.12 6.85 -4.73
C ARG A 279 -36.48 6.22 -4.97
N ILE A 280 -37.28 6.93 -5.75
CA ILE A 280 -38.57 6.46 -6.28
C ILE A 280 -38.36 6.03 -7.73
N SER A 281 -38.86 4.84 -8.08
CA SER A 281 -38.84 4.33 -9.45
C SER A 281 -39.72 5.18 -10.37
N THR A 282 -39.20 5.52 -11.55
CA THR A 282 -39.87 6.40 -12.52
C THR A 282 -41.19 5.82 -13.03
N TYR A 283 -41.26 4.50 -13.25
CA TYR A 283 -42.39 3.88 -13.94
C TYR A 283 -43.54 3.48 -13.00
N ASN A 284 -43.25 2.89 -11.84
CA ASN A 284 -44.26 2.36 -10.93
C ASN A 284 -44.36 3.13 -9.60
N ARG A 285 -43.58 4.21 -9.43
CA ARG A 285 -43.52 5.04 -8.21
C ARG A 285 -43.24 4.29 -6.91
N ALA A 286 -42.79 3.04 -6.98
CA ALA A 286 -42.36 2.29 -5.82
C ALA A 286 -41.00 2.81 -5.32
N LYS A 287 -40.80 2.79 -4.00
CA LYS A 287 -39.50 3.13 -3.42
C LYS A 287 -38.52 1.99 -3.68
N LEU A 288 -37.30 2.34 -4.06
CA LEU A 288 -36.26 1.34 -4.33
C LEU A 288 -35.93 0.51 -3.08
N SER A 289 -36.10 1.10 -1.89
CA SER A 289 -35.99 0.43 -0.58
C SER A 289 -36.95 -0.74 -0.40
N ASP A 290 -38.10 -0.74 -1.07
CA ASP A 290 -39.16 -1.75 -0.90
C ASP A 290 -38.91 -2.96 -1.81
N PHE A 291 -37.95 -2.87 -2.73
CA PHE A 291 -37.61 -3.97 -3.62
C PHE A 291 -36.66 -4.97 -2.94
N GLN A 292 -37.09 -6.23 -2.86
CA GLN A 292 -36.30 -7.34 -2.36
C GLN A 292 -34.93 -7.45 -3.06
N SER A 293 -34.89 -7.21 -4.37
CA SER A 293 -33.64 -7.24 -5.15
C SER A 293 -32.64 -6.16 -4.73
N THR A 294 -33.09 -5.00 -4.26
CA THR A 294 -32.22 -3.95 -3.70
C THR A 294 -31.68 -4.38 -2.34
N GLN A 295 -32.55 -4.90 -1.47
CA GLN A 295 -32.19 -5.35 -0.13
C GLN A 295 -31.15 -6.48 -0.16
N ILE A 296 -31.34 -7.47 -1.06
CA ILE A 296 -30.39 -8.58 -1.25
C ILE A 296 -29.02 -8.07 -1.72
N LYS A 297 -28.97 -7.13 -2.66
CA LYS A 297 -27.69 -6.59 -3.15
C LYS A 297 -26.93 -5.82 -2.06
N ILE A 298 -27.63 -5.06 -1.23
CA ILE A 298 -27.03 -4.37 -0.08
C ILE A 298 -26.46 -5.41 0.90
N ALA A 299 -27.21 -6.46 1.20
CA ALA A 299 -26.76 -7.52 2.10
C ALA A 299 -25.53 -8.28 1.54
N GLU A 300 -25.55 -8.63 0.25
CA GLU A 300 -24.44 -9.35 -0.39
C GLU A 300 -23.18 -8.48 -0.49
N ALA A 301 -23.31 -7.21 -0.89
CA ALA A 301 -22.19 -6.27 -0.93
C ALA A 301 -21.58 -6.07 0.46
N SER A 302 -22.42 -5.91 1.51
CA SER A 302 -21.97 -5.82 2.90
C SER A 302 -21.19 -7.08 3.31
N ALA A 303 -21.72 -8.28 3.05
CA ALA A 303 -21.06 -9.52 3.41
C ALA A 303 -19.71 -9.71 2.70
N LYS A 304 -19.60 -9.29 1.43
CA LYS A 304 -18.35 -9.31 0.66
C LYS A 304 -17.30 -8.37 1.28
N ILE A 305 -17.70 -7.17 1.66
CA ILE A 305 -16.82 -6.18 2.30
C ILE A 305 -16.36 -6.68 3.68
N ASP A 306 -17.28 -7.23 4.49
CA ASP A 306 -16.94 -7.76 5.81
C ASP A 306 -15.99 -8.96 5.72
N ALA A 307 -16.22 -9.89 4.78
CA ALA A 307 -15.33 -11.00 4.53
C ALA A 307 -13.94 -10.52 4.09
N ALA A 308 -13.86 -9.58 3.14
CA ALA A 308 -12.59 -9.00 2.70
C ALA A 308 -11.83 -8.35 3.86
N ARG A 309 -12.53 -7.57 4.71
CA ARG A 309 -11.93 -6.91 5.88
C ARG A 309 -11.34 -7.92 6.86
N LEU A 310 -12.09 -8.98 7.17
CA LEU A 310 -11.62 -10.05 8.06
C LEU A 310 -10.39 -10.75 7.50
N ILE A 311 -10.41 -11.14 6.22
CA ILE A 311 -9.27 -11.81 5.57
C ILE A 311 -8.03 -10.92 5.59
N MET A 312 -8.15 -9.65 5.20
CA MET A 312 -7.02 -8.71 5.16
C MET A 312 -6.42 -8.46 6.53
N ARG A 313 -7.26 -8.21 7.54
CA ARG A 313 -6.80 -7.97 8.92
C ARG A 313 -6.16 -9.21 9.52
N SER A 314 -6.80 -10.38 9.42
CA SER A 314 -6.24 -11.62 9.96
C SER A 314 -4.88 -11.93 9.38
N ALA A 315 -4.68 -11.79 8.06
CA ALA A 315 -3.37 -12.02 7.45
C ALA A 315 -2.26 -11.10 7.99
N CYS A 316 -2.58 -9.81 8.21
CA CYS A 316 -1.62 -8.87 8.78
C CYS A 316 -1.30 -9.19 10.25
N LEU A 317 -2.32 -9.55 11.04
CA LEU A 317 -2.17 -9.90 12.45
C LEU A 317 -1.38 -11.21 12.62
N ASP A 318 -1.71 -12.23 11.84
CA ASP A 318 -1.01 -13.52 11.84
C ASP A 318 0.47 -13.35 11.47
N ALA A 319 0.76 -12.54 10.44
CA ALA A 319 2.14 -12.28 10.02
C ALA A 319 2.95 -11.53 11.09
N MET A 320 2.34 -10.56 11.78
CA MET A 320 2.99 -9.87 12.91
C MET A 320 3.25 -10.82 14.08
N GLU A 321 2.33 -11.73 14.35
CA GLU A 321 2.51 -12.74 15.40
C GLU A 321 3.65 -13.71 15.07
N ASP A 322 3.68 -14.24 13.84
CA ASP A 322 4.78 -15.08 13.36
C ASP A 322 6.12 -14.35 13.49
N ALA A 323 6.19 -13.07 13.09
CA ALA A 323 7.41 -12.27 13.22
C ALA A 323 7.86 -12.09 14.68
N ARG A 324 6.93 -11.85 15.61
CA ARG A 324 7.24 -11.74 17.06
C ARG A 324 7.79 -13.04 17.64
N LEU A 325 7.31 -14.18 17.15
CA LEU A 325 7.79 -15.50 17.53
C LEU A 325 9.11 -15.88 16.83
N GLY A 326 9.60 -15.06 15.90
CA GLY A 326 10.76 -15.36 15.08
C GLY A 326 10.51 -16.45 14.03
N HIS A 327 9.24 -16.72 13.72
CA HIS A 327 8.85 -17.70 12.72
C HIS A 327 8.94 -17.09 11.32
N ILE A 328 9.80 -17.66 10.48
CA ILE A 328 9.90 -17.28 9.06
C ILE A 328 8.89 -18.12 8.28
N PRO A 329 7.91 -17.51 7.59
CA PRO A 329 6.85 -18.26 6.91
C PRO A 329 7.41 -19.06 5.74
N GLY A 330 7.00 -20.33 5.65
CA GLY A 330 7.27 -21.18 4.50
C GLY A 330 6.46 -20.78 3.26
N MET A 331 6.79 -21.37 2.11
CA MET A 331 6.18 -21.02 0.82
C MET A 331 4.65 -21.21 0.79
N ALA A 332 4.11 -22.18 1.53
CA ALA A 332 2.67 -22.38 1.67
C ALA A 332 1.95 -21.18 2.33
N THR A 333 2.56 -20.58 3.35
CA THR A 333 2.03 -19.38 4.01
C THR A 333 2.21 -18.14 3.13
N LYS A 334 3.40 -17.98 2.52
CA LYS A 334 3.70 -16.85 1.61
C LYS A 334 2.73 -16.77 0.43
N THR A 335 2.46 -17.91 -0.23
CA THR A 335 1.49 -17.96 -1.34
C THR A 335 0.04 -17.80 -0.88
N ARG A 336 -0.30 -18.23 0.34
CA ARG A 336 -1.61 -17.96 0.95
C ARG A 336 -1.84 -16.46 1.13
N TYR A 337 -0.87 -15.71 1.65
CA TYR A 337 -0.97 -14.25 1.78
C TYR A 337 -1.27 -13.57 0.43
N ARG A 338 -0.59 -13.99 -0.64
CA ARG A 338 -0.85 -13.47 -2.00
C ARG A 338 -2.26 -13.76 -2.49
N ARG A 339 -2.72 -15.00 -2.32
CA ARG A 339 -4.08 -15.43 -2.70
C ARG A 339 -5.12 -14.64 -1.91
N ASP A 340 -4.94 -14.52 -0.61
CA ASP A 340 -5.92 -13.89 0.29
C ASP A 340 -6.02 -12.38 0.05
N GLY A 341 -4.88 -11.71 -0.16
CA GLY A 341 -4.86 -10.30 -0.54
C GLY A 341 -5.57 -10.02 -1.87
N SER A 342 -5.28 -10.81 -2.91
CA SER A 342 -5.95 -10.67 -4.23
C SER A 342 -7.45 -10.96 -4.16
N PHE A 343 -7.84 -12.06 -3.53
CA PHE A 343 -9.24 -12.45 -3.37
C PHE A 343 -10.06 -11.37 -2.64
N SER A 344 -9.49 -10.79 -1.58
CA SER A 344 -10.16 -9.75 -0.80
C SER A 344 -10.43 -8.48 -1.62
N VAL A 345 -9.51 -8.08 -2.51
CA VAL A 345 -9.73 -6.95 -3.42
C VAL A 345 -10.75 -7.30 -4.52
N ASN A 346 -10.79 -8.54 -5.00
CA ASN A 346 -11.83 -8.97 -5.94
C ASN A 346 -13.22 -8.91 -5.29
N LEU A 347 -13.37 -9.36 -4.03
CA LEU A 347 -14.64 -9.23 -3.29
C LEU A 347 -15.12 -7.77 -3.20
N CYS A 348 -14.21 -6.84 -2.93
CA CYS A 348 -14.50 -5.40 -2.91
C CYS A 348 -14.96 -4.91 -4.29
N THR A 349 -14.26 -5.32 -5.35
CA THR A 349 -14.56 -4.95 -6.73
C THR A 349 -15.92 -5.49 -7.19
N ASP A 350 -16.24 -6.73 -6.83
CA ASP A 350 -17.52 -7.37 -7.10
C ASP A 350 -18.67 -6.66 -6.38
N ALA A 351 -18.47 -6.27 -5.12
CA ALA A 351 -19.45 -5.49 -4.36
C ALA A 351 -19.75 -4.16 -5.05
N VAL A 352 -18.70 -3.40 -5.42
CA VAL A 352 -18.86 -2.13 -6.13
C VAL A 352 -19.54 -2.32 -7.49
N SER A 353 -19.12 -3.32 -8.27
CA SER A 353 -19.69 -3.63 -9.58
C SER A 353 -21.19 -3.93 -9.50
N MET A 354 -21.59 -4.71 -8.50
CA MET A 354 -22.99 -5.06 -8.25
C MET A 354 -23.84 -3.85 -7.89
N LEU A 355 -23.35 -3.00 -7.00
CA LEU A 355 -24.05 -1.78 -6.56
C LEU A 355 -24.14 -0.76 -7.69
N PHE A 356 -23.06 -0.58 -8.45
CA PHE A 356 -23.04 0.29 -9.62
C PHE A 356 -24.04 -0.16 -10.69
N ALA A 357 -24.08 -1.45 -11.01
CA ALA A 357 -25.07 -2.01 -11.94
C ALA A 357 -26.52 -1.78 -11.47
N ALA A 358 -26.76 -1.77 -10.16
CA ALA A 358 -28.08 -1.49 -9.57
C ALA A 358 -28.44 0.00 -9.53
N SER A 359 -27.48 0.90 -9.73
CA SER A 359 -27.67 2.35 -9.64
C SER A 359 -28.46 2.92 -10.84
N GLY A 360 -28.42 2.24 -11.99
CA GLY A 360 -29.08 2.68 -13.23
C GLY A 360 -28.48 3.97 -13.80
N ALA A 361 -29.14 4.55 -14.81
CA ALA A 361 -28.57 5.65 -15.62
C ALA A 361 -28.11 6.88 -14.81
N ARG A 362 -28.73 7.17 -13.65
CA ARG A 362 -28.30 8.29 -12.79
C ARG A 362 -26.90 8.08 -12.19
N GLY A 363 -26.46 6.83 -12.05
CA GLY A 363 -25.10 6.51 -11.62
C GLY A 363 -24.03 6.95 -12.62
N LEU A 364 -24.38 7.21 -13.89
CA LEU A 364 -23.43 7.56 -14.96
C LEU A 364 -22.98 9.03 -14.94
N PHE A 365 -23.72 9.92 -14.29
CA PHE A 365 -23.38 11.35 -14.29
C PHE A 365 -22.07 11.58 -13.54
N THR A 366 -21.14 12.32 -14.15
CA THR A 366 -19.83 12.64 -13.57
C THR A 366 -19.91 13.47 -12.29
N THR A 367 -21.04 14.15 -12.07
CA THR A 367 -21.35 14.83 -10.81
C THR A 367 -21.63 13.87 -9.65
N GLY A 368 -21.88 12.59 -9.93
CA GLY A 368 -22.13 11.56 -8.92
C GLY A 368 -20.87 10.81 -8.50
N VAL A 369 -20.88 10.30 -7.27
CA VAL A 369 -19.75 9.58 -6.67
C VAL A 369 -19.65 8.11 -7.09
N LEU A 370 -20.79 7.45 -7.37
CA LEU A 370 -20.85 6.01 -7.66
C LEU A 370 -20.04 5.61 -8.90
N GLN A 371 -20.06 6.42 -9.96
CA GLN A 371 -19.22 6.15 -11.14
C GLN A 371 -17.72 6.29 -10.85
N ARG A 372 -17.32 7.20 -9.95
CA ARG A 372 -15.91 7.37 -9.56
C ARG A 372 -15.46 6.17 -8.75
N GLN A 373 -16.26 5.78 -7.74
CA GLN A 373 -15.99 4.59 -6.93
C GLN A 373 -15.92 3.31 -7.79
N PHE A 374 -16.78 3.20 -8.80
CA PHE A 374 -16.70 2.11 -9.78
C PHE A 374 -15.39 2.13 -10.57
N ARG A 375 -15.03 3.27 -11.18
CA ARG A 375 -13.77 3.41 -11.94
C ARG A 375 -12.54 3.13 -11.06
N ASP A 376 -12.54 3.66 -9.84
CA ASP A 376 -11.45 3.49 -8.88
C ASP A 376 -11.35 2.03 -8.41
N ALA A 377 -12.46 1.34 -8.13
CA ALA A 377 -12.44 -0.08 -7.77
C ALA A 377 -11.76 -0.94 -8.85
N HIS A 378 -12.13 -0.73 -10.12
CA HIS A 378 -11.54 -1.47 -11.23
C HIS A 378 -10.08 -1.08 -11.50
N ALA A 379 -9.71 0.19 -11.31
CA ALA A 379 -8.32 0.62 -11.38
C ALA A 379 -7.46 -0.02 -10.28
N ILE A 380 -7.96 -0.05 -9.03
CA ILE A 380 -7.30 -0.76 -7.92
C ILE A 380 -7.09 -2.23 -8.29
N ASN A 381 -8.15 -2.93 -8.72
CA ASN A 381 -8.11 -4.35 -9.04
C ASN A 381 -7.19 -4.71 -10.23
N SER A 382 -6.83 -3.73 -11.06
CA SER A 382 -5.92 -3.90 -12.20
C SER A 382 -4.44 -3.96 -11.79
N HIS A 383 -4.12 -3.67 -10.53
CA HIS A 383 -2.76 -3.77 -10.02
C HIS A 383 -2.29 -5.24 -9.94
N LEU A 384 -1.04 -5.52 -10.33
CA LEU A 384 -0.48 -6.87 -10.44
C LEU A 384 -0.63 -7.69 -9.15
N ALA A 385 -0.53 -7.05 -7.99
CA ALA A 385 -0.67 -7.73 -6.69
C ALA A 385 -2.08 -8.32 -6.45
N PHE A 386 -3.10 -7.86 -7.20
CA PHE A 386 -4.49 -8.30 -7.06
C PHE A 386 -4.98 -9.20 -8.20
N ASN A 387 -4.07 -9.58 -9.11
CA ASN A 387 -4.38 -10.60 -10.11
C ASN A 387 -4.53 -11.97 -9.43
N PHE A 388 -5.78 -12.41 -9.27
CA PHE A 388 -6.10 -13.67 -8.61
C PHE A 388 -5.69 -14.89 -9.42
N ASP A 389 -5.70 -14.85 -10.75
CA ASP A 389 -5.24 -15.98 -11.56
C ASP A 389 -3.75 -16.25 -11.29
N ALA A 390 -2.94 -15.20 -11.22
CA ALA A 390 -1.52 -15.32 -10.90
C ALA A 390 -1.28 -15.80 -9.45
N ALA A 391 -2.00 -15.23 -8.48
CA ALA A 391 -1.86 -15.59 -7.06
C ALA A 391 -2.39 -16.99 -6.77
N GLY A 392 -3.57 -17.32 -7.30
CA GLY A 392 -4.24 -18.61 -7.18
C GLY A 392 -3.48 -19.74 -7.85
N THR A 393 -2.88 -19.49 -9.02
CA THR A 393 -1.99 -20.47 -9.68
C THR A 393 -0.79 -20.81 -8.79
N ASN A 394 -0.10 -19.81 -8.23
CA ASN A 394 1.05 -20.05 -7.35
C ASN A 394 0.66 -20.78 -6.06
N TYR A 395 -0.47 -20.41 -5.44
CA TYR A 395 -1.01 -21.13 -4.29
C TYR A 395 -1.34 -22.59 -4.63
N GLY A 396 -2.05 -22.82 -5.75
CA GLY A 396 -2.46 -24.15 -6.20
C GLY A 396 -1.26 -25.06 -6.47
N ARG A 397 -0.22 -24.54 -7.11
CA ARG A 397 1.05 -25.27 -7.34
C ARG A 397 1.65 -25.77 -6.03
N VAL A 398 1.84 -24.87 -5.06
CA VAL A 398 2.45 -25.22 -3.77
C VAL A 398 1.57 -26.20 -3.00
N ALA A 399 0.24 -26.04 -3.03
CA ALA A 399 -0.69 -26.98 -2.43
C ALA A 399 -0.64 -28.40 -3.04
N LEU A 400 -0.24 -28.51 -4.30
CA LEU A 400 -0.03 -29.77 -5.03
C LEU A 400 1.41 -30.31 -4.91
N GLY A 401 2.27 -29.68 -4.11
CA GLY A 401 3.67 -30.09 -3.93
C GLY A 401 4.63 -29.66 -5.04
N LEU A 402 4.20 -28.73 -5.91
CA LEU A 402 5.04 -28.13 -6.95
C LEU A 402 5.72 -26.83 -6.43
N PRO A 403 6.90 -26.45 -6.96
CA PRO A 403 7.52 -25.19 -6.60
C PRO A 403 6.70 -23.98 -7.09
N SER A 404 6.77 -22.88 -6.33
CA SER A 404 6.25 -21.57 -6.76
C SER A 404 7.04 -21.07 -7.97
N GLU A 405 6.36 -20.37 -8.88
CA GLU A 405 6.99 -19.67 -10.02
C GLU A 405 7.11 -18.17 -9.76
N ASN A 406 6.60 -17.68 -8.63
CA ASN A 406 6.77 -16.29 -8.23
C ASN A 406 8.18 -16.07 -7.66
N LEU A 407 9.02 -15.39 -8.45
CA LEU A 407 10.44 -15.15 -8.16
C LEU A 407 10.70 -14.18 -7.00
N THR A 408 9.66 -13.56 -6.45
CA THR A 408 9.77 -12.60 -5.34
C THR A 408 9.42 -13.19 -3.97
N LEU A 409 8.96 -14.44 -3.89
CA LEU A 409 8.51 -15.08 -2.63
C LEU A 409 9.61 -15.84 -1.91
#